data_AF-A0A1X7VYF6-F1
#
_entry.id   AF-A0A1X7VYF6-F1
#
_cell.length_a   1.000
_cell.length_b   1.000
_cell.length_c   1.000
_cell.angle_alpha   90.00
_cell.angle_beta   90.00
_cell.angle_gamma   90.00
#
_symmetry.space_group_name_H-M   'P 1'
#
loop_
_entity.id
_entity.type
_entity.pdbx_description
1 polymer ?
#
loop_
_entity_poly.entity_id
_entity_poly.type
_entity_poly.pdbx_seq_one_letter_code
_entity_poly.pdbx_strand_id
1 'polypeptide(L)'
;MSCRFRFSHPPSTRILVTKPVTGDNETEANKASKILGKVRKLLLSGKTDVSLEDLLRLTEVNPNDFNNAIELSIRGHTIVLKREPCECDINPYNPSVLLLWCANMDFQPVFNAYSCIKYIASYIMKADKSMGQLLKSVTEEVIGEELLMQLKKIGTAFLSHRELGAQEAVYHILSLPLKMLSRSVVYVDSNTEEKQIGDLKDNPFLVILDENDTNMLKKSLIDRYQHRPHSLRSMCLAEFAANYTTDYDYLDDEDTDIVPSTDDDGLQASSEIILTGR
;
A
#
# COMPACT_ATOMS: atom_id res chain seq x y z
N MET A 1 -5.07 13.35 -25.29
CA MET A 1 -4.52 12.71 -24.06
C MET A 1 -5.15 13.35 -22.84
N SER A 2 -5.52 12.58 -21.83
CA SER A 2 -6.01 13.11 -20.54
C SER A 2 -4.81 13.37 -19.62
N CYS A 3 -4.64 14.60 -19.13
CA CYS A 3 -3.55 14.92 -18.20
C CYS A 3 -3.73 14.16 -16.87
N ARG A 4 -2.71 13.38 -16.47
CA ARG A 4 -2.68 12.60 -15.22
C ARG A 4 -2.96 13.46 -13.99
N PHE A 5 -2.38 14.65 -13.94
CA PHE A 5 -2.49 15.62 -12.84
C PHE A 5 -3.74 16.51 -12.94
N ARG A 6 -4.57 16.29 -13.96
CA ARG A 6 -5.86 16.96 -14.15
C ARG A 6 -5.80 18.47 -14.42
N PHE A 7 -4.65 18.99 -14.81
CA PHE A 7 -4.54 20.34 -15.33
C PHE A 7 -5.36 20.56 -16.61
N SER A 8 -5.96 21.73 -16.82
CA SER A 8 -5.99 22.87 -15.88
C SER A 8 -7.01 22.66 -14.74
N HIS A 9 -6.69 23.13 -13.53
CA HIS A 9 -7.59 23.08 -12.38
C HIS A 9 -8.81 23.99 -12.60
N PRO A 10 -9.99 23.67 -12.05
CA PRO A 10 -11.14 24.55 -12.18
C PRO A 10 -10.89 25.89 -11.43
N PRO A 11 -11.15 27.04 -12.07
CA PRO A 11 -11.15 28.34 -11.39
C PRO A 11 -12.30 28.42 -10.40
N SER A 12 -12.12 29.19 -9.33
CA SER A 12 -13.12 29.37 -8.28
C SER A 12 -12.88 30.68 -7.53
N THR A 13 -13.96 31.38 -7.18
CA THR A 13 -13.89 32.62 -6.37
C THR A 13 -13.67 32.35 -4.88
N ARG A 14 -13.85 31.10 -4.43
CA ARG A 14 -13.71 30.68 -3.03
C ARG A 14 -12.98 29.34 -2.90
N ILE A 15 -12.41 29.12 -1.72
CA ILE A 15 -11.93 27.80 -1.33
C ILE A 15 -13.14 26.96 -0.91
N LEU A 16 -13.23 25.72 -1.39
CA LEU A 16 -14.29 24.79 -0.99
C LEU A 16 -13.77 23.36 -0.91
N VAL A 17 -14.44 22.56 -0.08
CA VAL A 17 -14.24 21.11 0.00
C VAL A 17 -15.37 20.45 -0.78
N THR A 18 -15.01 19.58 -1.71
CA THR A 18 -15.98 18.87 -2.54
C THR A 18 -16.70 17.79 -1.74
N LYS A 19 -17.95 17.56 -2.10
CA LYS A 19 -18.79 16.50 -1.55
C LYS A 19 -18.65 15.25 -2.41
N PRO A 20 -18.47 14.06 -1.80
CA PRO A 20 -18.56 12.80 -2.52
C PRO A 20 -19.93 12.66 -3.17
N VAL A 21 -19.97 12.12 -4.38
CA VAL A 21 -21.22 11.68 -4.99
C VAL A 21 -21.71 10.44 -4.23
N THR A 22 -22.91 10.50 -3.65
CA THR A 22 -23.56 9.39 -2.92
C THR A 22 -24.81 8.92 -3.66
N GLY A 23 -24.99 7.60 -3.86
CA GLY A 23 -26.22 7.01 -4.45
C GLY A 23 -26.43 7.23 -5.96
N ASP A 24 -27.68 7.15 -6.43
CA ASP A 24 -28.17 7.31 -7.83
C ASP A 24 -27.81 8.66 -8.52
N ASN A 25 -27.01 9.49 -7.87
CA ASN A 25 -26.48 10.76 -8.36
C ASN A 25 -25.41 10.59 -9.47
N GLU A 26 -25.27 9.40 -10.05
CA GLU A 26 -24.38 9.15 -11.20
C GLU A 26 -24.76 10.04 -12.40
N THR A 27 -26.04 10.34 -12.58
CA THR A 27 -26.50 11.29 -13.59
C THR A 27 -26.03 12.73 -13.32
N GLU A 28 -25.98 13.16 -12.06
CA GLU A 28 -25.48 14.49 -11.66
C GLU A 28 -23.95 14.56 -11.78
N ALA A 29 -23.24 13.50 -11.38
CA ALA A 29 -21.80 13.40 -11.55
C ALA A 29 -21.38 13.50 -13.02
N ASN A 30 -22.14 12.83 -13.90
CA ASN A 30 -21.91 12.90 -15.34
C ASN A 30 -22.19 14.30 -15.92
N LYS A 31 -23.23 15.00 -15.43
CA LYS A 31 -23.50 16.40 -15.79
C LYS A 31 -22.37 17.33 -15.32
N ALA A 32 -21.95 17.21 -14.06
CA ALA A 32 -20.84 17.99 -13.50
C ALA A 32 -19.54 17.77 -14.29
N SER A 33 -19.19 16.51 -14.58
CA SER A 33 -18.02 16.16 -15.38
C SER A 33 -18.05 16.77 -16.78
N LYS A 34 -19.22 16.82 -17.44
CA LYS A 34 -19.39 17.48 -18.74
C LYS A 34 -19.20 19.00 -18.64
N ILE A 35 -19.78 19.64 -17.63
CA ILE A 35 -19.66 21.08 -17.38
C ILE A 35 -18.19 21.46 -17.15
N LEU A 36 -17.53 20.80 -16.20
CA LEU A 36 -16.12 21.03 -15.90
C LEU A 36 -15.22 20.71 -17.11
N GLY A 37 -15.58 19.70 -17.91
CA GLY A 37 -14.90 19.35 -19.15
C GLY A 37 -14.95 20.46 -20.20
N LYS A 38 -16.08 21.18 -20.35
CA LYS A 38 -16.19 22.32 -21.27
C LYS A 38 -15.26 23.46 -20.86
N VAL A 39 -15.32 23.86 -19.59
CA VAL A 39 -14.48 24.91 -19.01
C VAL A 39 -13.00 24.55 -19.14
N ARG A 40 -12.63 23.31 -18.81
CA ARG A 40 -11.25 22.84 -18.92
C ARG A 40 -10.73 22.81 -20.35
N LYS A 41 -11.55 22.45 -21.33
CA LYS A 41 -11.15 22.51 -22.75
C LYS A 41 -10.81 23.94 -23.18
N LEU A 42 -11.56 24.94 -22.70
CA LEU A 42 -11.29 26.33 -23.02
C LEU A 42 -10.01 26.83 -22.34
N LEU A 43 -9.78 26.47 -21.07
CA LEU A 43 -8.53 26.76 -20.37
C LEU A 43 -7.32 26.16 -21.09
N LEU A 44 -7.42 24.89 -21.49
CA LEU A 44 -6.36 24.20 -22.24
C LEU A 44 -6.11 24.79 -23.63
N SER A 45 -7.04 25.58 -24.18
CA SER A 45 -6.83 26.31 -25.44
C SER A 45 -6.02 27.60 -25.26
N GLY A 46 -5.60 27.91 -24.03
CA GLY A 46 -4.78 29.08 -23.71
C GLY A 46 -5.59 30.35 -23.39
N LYS A 47 -6.93 30.26 -23.31
CA LYS A 47 -7.77 31.39 -22.88
C LYS A 47 -7.80 31.50 -21.36
N THR A 48 -6.71 32.03 -20.80
CA THR A 48 -6.51 32.17 -19.35
C THR A 48 -6.52 33.62 -18.89
N ASP A 49 -6.29 34.59 -19.77
CA ASP A 49 -6.34 36.04 -19.49
C ASP A 49 -7.76 36.60 -19.62
N VAL A 50 -8.71 35.97 -18.92
CA VAL A 50 -10.12 36.34 -18.88
C VAL A 50 -10.67 36.16 -17.47
N SER A 51 -11.72 36.91 -17.12
CA SER A 51 -12.44 36.69 -15.87
C SER A 51 -13.16 35.35 -15.87
N LEU A 52 -13.44 34.80 -14.68
CA LEU A 52 -14.30 33.60 -14.56
C LEU A 52 -15.66 33.81 -15.23
N GLU A 53 -16.27 34.98 -15.09
CA GLU A 53 -17.58 35.29 -15.67
C GLU A 53 -17.56 35.24 -17.20
N ASP A 54 -16.54 35.84 -17.81
CA ASP A 54 -16.37 35.83 -19.27
C ASP A 54 -16.03 34.44 -19.79
N LEU A 55 -15.27 33.66 -19.02
CA LEU A 55 -14.99 32.26 -19.34
C LEU A 55 -16.27 31.42 -19.36
N LEU A 56 -17.16 31.62 -18.39
CA LEU A 56 -18.46 30.93 -18.33
C LEU A 56 -19.39 31.36 -19.47
N ARG A 57 -19.40 32.66 -19.84
CA ARG A 57 -20.12 33.15 -21.02
C ARG A 57 -19.62 32.50 -22.31
N LEU A 58 -18.30 32.45 -22.50
CA LEU A 58 -17.68 31.83 -23.69
C LEU A 58 -17.92 30.32 -23.79
N THR A 59 -18.17 29.64 -22.67
CA THR A 59 -18.46 28.20 -22.64
C THR A 59 -19.96 27.89 -22.65
N GLU A 60 -20.81 28.91 -22.66
CA GLU A 60 -22.26 28.80 -22.53
C GLU A 60 -22.66 27.98 -21.29
N VAL A 61 -21.94 28.16 -20.18
CA VAL A 61 -22.19 27.47 -18.92
C VAL A 61 -22.85 28.45 -17.94
N ASN A 62 -23.97 28.03 -17.35
CA ASN A 62 -24.62 28.81 -16.30
C ASN A 62 -23.71 28.86 -15.05
N PRO A 63 -23.47 30.04 -14.44
CA PRO A 63 -22.66 30.16 -13.23
C PRO A 63 -23.12 29.28 -12.06
N ASN A 64 -24.43 29.10 -11.88
CA ASN A 64 -24.97 28.25 -10.82
C ASN A 64 -24.66 26.77 -11.06
N ASP A 65 -24.81 26.31 -12.30
CA ASP A 65 -24.50 24.93 -12.68
C ASP A 65 -22.99 24.65 -12.54
N PHE A 66 -22.14 25.63 -12.88
CA PHE A 66 -20.70 25.53 -12.65
C PHE A 66 -20.36 25.44 -11.16
N ASN A 67 -20.94 26.31 -10.33
CA ASN A 67 -20.72 26.30 -8.88
C ASN A 67 -21.17 24.98 -8.23
N ASN A 68 -22.29 24.41 -8.69
CA ASN A 68 -22.73 23.10 -8.24
C ASN A 68 -21.79 21.98 -8.74
N ALA A 69 -21.29 22.09 -9.97
CA ALA A 69 -20.38 21.10 -10.54
C ALA A 69 -19.01 21.06 -9.83
N ILE A 70 -18.45 22.22 -9.43
CA ILE A 70 -17.17 22.26 -8.69
C ILE A 70 -17.30 21.75 -7.26
N GLU A 71 -18.50 21.78 -6.66
CA GLU A 71 -18.75 21.21 -5.33
C GLU A 71 -18.81 19.68 -5.35
N LEU A 72 -19.01 19.03 -6.50
CA LEU A 72 -19.17 17.59 -6.61
C LEU A 72 -17.87 16.88 -7.00
N SER A 73 -17.58 15.75 -6.35
CA SER A 73 -16.41 14.92 -6.67
C SER A 73 -16.73 13.42 -6.67
N ILE A 74 -16.39 12.77 -7.79
CA ILE A 74 -16.49 11.32 -7.96
C ILE A 74 -15.45 10.58 -7.09
N ARG A 75 -14.34 11.24 -6.73
CA ARG A 75 -13.21 10.59 -6.01
C ARG A 75 -13.27 10.75 -4.49
N GLY A 76 -14.39 11.28 -3.97
CA GLY A 76 -14.50 11.67 -2.57
C GLY A 76 -14.07 13.11 -2.32
N HIS A 77 -13.83 13.43 -1.06
CA HIS A 77 -13.46 14.78 -0.63
C HIS A 77 -12.14 15.23 -1.27
N THR A 78 -12.18 16.38 -1.94
CA THR A 78 -11.02 17.09 -2.49
C THR A 78 -11.14 18.57 -2.19
N ILE A 79 -10.02 19.30 -2.17
CA ILE A 79 -10.05 20.76 -2.02
C ILE A 79 -10.02 21.43 -3.40
N VAL A 80 -10.89 22.40 -3.61
CA VAL A 80 -10.82 23.34 -4.74
C VAL A 80 -10.36 24.68 -4.16
N LEU A 81 -9.22 25.18 -4.62
CA LEU A 81 -8.67 26.43 -4.16
C LEU A 81 -9.34 27.62 -4.86
N LYS A 82 -9.33 28.77 -4.20
CA LYS A 82 -9.66 30.04 -4.85
C LYS A 82 -8.56 30.36 -5.86
N ARG A 83 -8.92 30.50 -7.14
CA ARG A 83 -8.00 30.78 -8.25
C ARG A 83 -8.71 31.45 -9.40
N GLU A 84 -8.03 32.37 -10.05
CA GLU A 84 -8.45 32.94 -11.34
C GLU A 84 -8.06 32.03 -12.51
N PRO A 85 -8.68 32.17 -13.70
CA PRO A 85 -8.35 31.38 -14.89
C PRO A 85 -6.85 31.37 -15.26
N CYS A 86 -6.13 32.46 -14.98
CA CYS A 86 -4.68 32.57 -15.21
C CYS A 86 -3.82 31.75 -14.24
N GLU A 87 -4.38 31.28 -13.13
CA GLU A 87 -3.68 30.54 -12.08
C GLU A 87 -3.97 29.03 -12.12
N CYS A 88 -4.84 28.59 -13.04
CA CYS A 88 -5.34 27.22 -13.12
C CYS A 88 -4.25 26.15 -13.36
N ASP A 89 -3.07 26.56 -13.81
CA ASP A 89 -1.91 25.69 -14.07
C ASP A 89 -0.79 25.79 -13.04
N ILE A 90 -1.01 26.52 -11.94
CA ILE A 90 -0.05 26.61 -10.83
C ILE A 90 -0.35 25.48 -9.84
N ASN A 91 0.62 24.84 -9.18
CA ASN A 91 0.30 23.87 -8.10
C ASN A 91 -0.10 24.60 -6.80
N PRO A 92 -0.80 23.93 -5.86
CA PRO A 92 -0.93 24.43 -4.49
C PRO A 92 0.44 24.60 -3.83
N TYR A 93 0.72 25.80 -3.33
CA TYR A 93 2.00 26.11 -2.67
C TYR A 93 1.78 26.93 -1.40
N ASN A 94 2.75 26.86 -0.48
CA ASN A 94 2.84 27.78 0.65
C ASN A 94 3.84 28.89 0.29
N PRO A 95 3.43 30.18 0.28
CA PRO A 95 4.33 31.27 -0.11
C PRO A 95 5.62 31.34 0.70
N SER A 96 5.55 31.10 2.01
CA SER A 96 6.73 31.14 2.89
C SER A 96 7.68 29.98 2.61
N VAL A 97 7.15 28.77 2.39
CA VAL A 97 7.97 27.61 1.99
C VAL A 97 8.57 27.84 0.60
N LEU A 98 7.83 28.45 -0.33
CA LEU A 98 8.36 28.76 -1.67
C LEU A 98 9.56 29.69 -1.59
N LEU A 99 9.49 30.73 -0.76
CA LEU A 99 10.57 31.70 -0.57
C LEU A 99 11.81 31.09 0.09
N LEU A 100 11.62 30.13 1.00
CA LEU A 100 12.72 29.48 1.71
C LEU A 100 13.35 28.33 0.93
N TRP A 101 12.53 27.50 0.30
CA TRP A 101 12.92 26.25 -0.35
C TRP A 101 13.17 26.41 -1.85
N CYS A 102 12.53 27.38 -2.50
CA CYS A 102 12.69 27.67 -3.93
C CYS A 102 12.49 26.47 -4.87
N ALA A 103 11.54 25.56 -4.55
CA ALA A 103 11.18 24.44 -5.42
C ALA A 103 9.67 24.26 -5.53
N ASN A 104 9.26 23.50 -6.56
CA ASN A 104 7.85 23.18 -6.80
C ASN A 104 7.25 22.41 -5.61
N MET A 105 6.03 22.80 -5.23
CA MET A 105 5.25 22.16 -4.17
C MET A 105 3.92 21.66 -4.73
N ASP A 106 3.32 20.70 -4.04
CA ASP A 106 1.97 20.21 -4.32
C ASP A 106 1.33 19.82 -2.98
N PHE A 107 0.87 20.82 -2.23
CA PHE A 107 0.22 20.58 -0.94
C PHE A 107 -1.23 20.15 -1.12
N GLN A 108 -1.57 18.99 -0.55
CA GLN A 108 -2.93 18.46 -0.56
C GLN A 108 -3.34 18.02 0.85
N PRO A 109 -4.53 18.43 1.33
CA PRO A 109 -5.04 17.95 2.60
C PRO A 109 -5.36 16.46 2.54
N VAL A 110 -5.10 15.77 3.65
CA VAL A 110 -5.40 14.35 3.80
C VAL A 110 -6.80 14.20 4.41
N PHE A 111 -7.75 13.73 3.61
CA PHE A 111 -9.13 13.46 4.07
C PHE A 111 -9.36 12.02 4.55
N ASN A 112 -8.40 11.12 4.33
CA ASN A 112 -8.51 9.70 4.68
C ASN A 112 -7.13 9.11 5.03
N ALA A 113 -7.01 8.52 6.21
CA ALA A 113 -5.79 7.87 6.67
C ALA A 113 -5.33 6.74 5.73
N TYR A 114 -6.27 5.95 5.20
CA TYR A 114 -5.96 4.91 4.22
C TYR A 114 -5.35 5.49 2.94
N SER A 115 -5.88 6.61 2.44
CA SER A 115 -5.33 7.30 1.27
C SER A 115 -3.92 7.83 1.52
N CYS A 116 -3.65 8.30 2.75
CA CYS A 116 -2.31 8.72 3.17
C CYS A 116 -1.32 7.55 3.15
N ILE A 117 -1.67 6.45 3.83
CA ILE A 117 -0.83 5.25 3.90
C ILE A 117 -0.58 4.70 2.49
N LYS A 118 -1.62 4.59 1.67
CA LYS A 118 -1.50 4.16 0.27
C LYS A 118 -0.58 5.07 -0.55
N TYR A 119 -0.65 6.38 -0.33
CA TYR A 119 0.22 7.35 -1.01
C TYR A 119 1.68 7.15 -0.60
N ILE A 120 1.96 7.09 0.71
CA ILE A 120 3.30 6.84 1.24
C ILE A 120 3.86 5.53 0.69
N ALA A 121 3.11 4.43 0.80
CA ALA A 121 3.50 3.13 0.29
C ALA A 121 3.80 3.17 -1.22
N SER A 122 2.98 3.87 -2.01
CA SER A 122 3.21 4.02 -3.45
C SER A 122 4.51 4.76 -3.78
N TYR A 123 4.94 5.69 -2.93
CA TYR A 123 6.19 6.43 -3.10
C TYR A 123 7.41 5.61 -2.69
N ILE A 124 7.34 4.92 -1.56
CA ILE A 124 8.41 4.03 -1.11
C ILE A 124 8.62 2.93 -2.17
N MET A 125 7.54 2.32 -2.65
CA MET A 125 7.58 1.25 -3.66
C MET A 125 7.75 1.75 -5.10
N LYS A 126 8.02 3.04 -5.32
CA LYS A 126 8.09 3.61 -6.67
C LYS A 126 9.26 3.03 -7.47
N ALA A 127 10.42 2.86 -6.82
CA ALA A 127 11.59 2.23 -7.42
C ALA A 127 11.36 0.73 -7.64
N ASP A 128 10.68 0.07 -6.69
CA ASP A 128 10.45 -1.37 -6.73
C ASP A 128 9.38 -1.80 -7.73
N LYS A 129 8.58 -0.86 -8.26
CA LYS A 129 7.51 -1.20 -9.22
C LYS A 129 8.06 -1.81 -10.51
N SER A 130 9.15 -1.27 -11.05
CA SER A 130 9.79 -1.83 -12.26
C SER A 130 10.38 -3.20 -11.97
N MET A 131 11.05 -3.35 -10.83
CA MET A 131 11.59 -4.62 -10.36
C MET A 131 10.49 -5.67 -10.20
N GLY A 132 9.38 -5.32 -9.55
CA GLY A 132 8.25 -6.24 -9.37
C GLY A 132 7.64 -6.71 -10.70
N GLN A 133 7.57 -5.83 -11.71
CA GLN A 133 7.11 -6.20 -13.05
C GLN A 133 8.08 -7.16 -13.74
N LEU A 134 9.40 -6.90 -13.64
CA LEU A 134 10.44 -7.77 -14.17
C LEU A 134 10.42 -9.15 -13.50
N LEU A 135 10.37 -9.20 -12.17
CA LEU A 135 10.34 -10.48 -11.46
C LEU A 135 9.07 -11.25 -11.80
N LYS A 136 7.93 -10.57 -11.99
CA LYS A 136 6.69 -11.22 -12.43
C LYS A 136 6.84 -11.83 -13.81
N SER A 137 7.42 -11.11 -14.78
CA SER A 137 7.61 -11.65 -16.13
C SER A 137 8.59 -12.83 -16.14
N VAL A 138 9.70 -12.72 -15.42
CA VAL A 138 10.66 -13.83 -15.28
C VAL A 138 10.01 -15.04 -14.61
N THR A 139 9.19 -14.82 -13.58
CA THR A 139 8.45 -15.90 -12.92
C THR A 139 7.51 -16.60 -13.88
N GLU A 140 6.77 -15.85 -14.71
CA GLU A 140 5.85 -16.38 -15.73
C GLU A 140 6.59 -17.18 -16.83
N GLU A 141 7.81 -16.76 -17.20
CA GLU A 141 8.65 -17.44 -18.20
C GLU A 141 9.24 -18.76 -17.72
N VAL A 142 9.51 -18.89 -16.42
CA VAL A 142 10.16 -20.09 -15.84
C VAL A 142 9.16 -21.12 -15.31
N ILE A 143 7.86 -20.86 -15.43
CA ILE A 143 6.81 -21.82 -15.03
C ILE A 143 7.00 -23.12 -15.82
N GLY A 144 7.18 -24.23 -15.09
CA GLY A 144 7.38 -25.56 -15.68
C GLY A 144 8.83 -26.03 -15.71
N GLU A 145 9.80 -25.18 -15.37
CA GLU A 145 11.18 -25.61 -15.13
C GLU A 145 11.34 -26.26 -13.75
N GLU A 146 12.47 -26.93 -13.52
CA GLU A 146 12.83 -27.44 -12.19
C GLU A 146 12.94 -26.28 -11.17
N LEU A 147 12.44 -26.46 -9.96
CA LEU A 147 12.37 -25.42 -8.92
C LEU A 147 13.72 -24.70 -8.68
N LEU A 148 14.83 -25.45 -8.64
CA LEU A 148 16.15 -24.86 -8.45
C LEU A 148 16.53 -23.92 -9.61
N MET A 149 16.13 -24.26 -10.83
CA MET A 149 16.39 -23.46 -12.02
C MET A 149 15.52 -22.21 -12.05
N GLN A 150 14.25 -22.33 -11.65
CA GLN A 150 13.36 -21.18 -11.45
C GLN A 150 13.96 -20.19 -10.46
N LEU A 151 14.38 -20.67 -9.28
CA LEU A 151 15.00 -19.84 -8.24
C LEU A 151 16.27 -19.15 -8.73
N LYS A 152 17.15 -19.88 -9.44
CA LYS A 152 18.38 -19.31 -10.02
C LYS A 152 18.08 -18.20 -11.02
N LYS A 153 17.11 -18.39 -11.91
CA LYS A 153 16.75 -17.38 -12.92
C LYS A 153 16.11 -16.14 -12.30
N ILE A 154 15.17 -16.33 -11.38
CA ILE A 154 14.55 -15.23 -10.63
C ILE A 154 15.61 -14.46 -9.83
N GLY A 155 16.47 -15.17 -9.09
CA GLY A 155 17.55 -14.57 -8.31
C GLY A 155 18.56 -13.81 -9.17
N THR A 156 18.93 -14.37 -10.33
CA THR A 156 19.84 -13.69 -11.28
C THR A 156 19.21 -12.42 -11.84
N ALA A 157 17.93 -12.48 -12.22
CA ALA A 157 17.21 -11.31 -12.72
C ALA A 157 17.14 -10.21 -11.66
N PHE A 158 16.85 -10.56 -10.40
CA PHE A 158 16.84 -9.64 -9.28
C PHE A 158 18.19 -8.97 -9.08
N LEU A 159 19.26 -9.75 -8.91
CA LEU A 159 20.60 -9.23 -8.65
C LEU A 159 21.13 -8.36 -9.79
N SER A 160 20.79 -8.69 -11.03
CA SER A 160 21.30 -7.97 -12.21
C SER A 160 20.61 -6.63 -12.46
N HIS A 161 19.35 -6.48 -12.06
CA HIS A 161 18.55 -5.29 -12.37
C HIS A 161 18.23 -4.43 -11.14
N ARG A 162 18.59 -4.90 -9.93
CA ARG A 162 18.30 -4.16 -8.70
C ARG A 162 19.26 -2.99 -8.58
N GLU A 163 18.68 -1.79 -8.54
CA GLU A 163 19.40 -0.58 -8.16
C GLU A 163 19.49 -0.49 -6.65
N LEU A 164 20.70 -0.22 -6.15
CA LEU A 164 21.01 -0.11 -4.72
C LEU A 164 21.62 1.25 -4.44
N GLY A 165 21.17 1.91 -3.38
CA GLY A 165 21.80 3.14 -2.90
C GLY A 165 23.23 2.86 -2.40
N ALA A 166 24.14 3.82 -2.53
CA ALA A 166 25.53 3.65 -2.08
C ALA A 166 25.62 3.27 -0.58
N GLN A 167 24.75 3.83 0.25
CA GLN A 167 24.66 3.51 1.68
C GLN A 167 24.25 2.05 1.91
N GLU A 168 23.21 1.58 1.20
CA GLU A 168 22.74 0.19 1.29
C GLU A 168 23.81 -0.80 0.79
N ALA A 169 24.51 -0.47 -0.28
CA ALA A 169 25.62 -1.27 -0.79
C ALA A 169 26.76 -1.43 0.22
N VAL A 170 27.13 -0.35 0.93
CA VAL A 170 28.14 -0.40 2.01
C VAL A 170 27.69 -1.33 3.13
N TYR A 171 26.41 -1.27 3.53
CA TYR A 171 25.88 -2.19 4.55
C TYR A 171 26.00 -3.65 4.12
N HIS A 172 25.66 -3.97 2.87
CA HIS A 172 25.83 -5.31 2.33
C HIS A 172 27.30 -5.76 2.29
N ILE A 173 28.21 -4.92 1.79
CA ILE A 173 29.65 -5.24 1.68
C ILE A 173 30.27 -5.50 3.05
N LEU A 174 29.90 -4.68 4.04
CA LEU A 174 30.41 -4.78 5.40
C LEU A 174 29.64 -5.80 6.26
N SER A 175 28.64 -6.49 5.69
CA SER A 175 27.74 -7.40 6.42
C SER A 175 27.12 -6.76 7.66
N LEU A 176 26.79 -5.47 7.57
CA LEU A 176 26.13 -4.74 8.64
C LEU A 176 24.64 -5.08 8.67
N PRO A 177 24.02 -5.09 9.87
CA PRO A 177 22.58 -5.32 9.99
C PRO A 177 21.81 -4.19 9.28
N LEU A 178 21.02 -4.56 8.27
CA LEU A 178 20.15 -3.61 7.53
C LEU A 178 18.98 -3.09 8.37
N LYS A 179 18.63 -3.81 9.44
CA LYS A 179 17.61 -3.41 10.40
C LYS A 179 18.02 -3.86 11.79
N MET A 180 17.65 -3.08 12.79
CA MET A 180 17.63 -3.48 14.19
C MET A 180 16.22 -3.22 14.70
N LEU A 181 15.63 -4.22 15.37
CA LEU A 181 14.27 -4.17 15.89
C LEU A 181 14.34 -4.45 17.37
N SER A 182 13.56 -3.73 18.16
CA SER A 182 13.36 -4.01 19.59
C SER A 182 12.27 -5.07 19.81
N ARG A 183 11.70 -5.62 18.73
CA ARG A 183 10.54 -6.51 18.73
C ARG A 183 10.75 -7.61 17.69
N SER A 184 10.32 -8.82 18.01
CA SER A 184 10.23 -9.91 17.05
C SER A 184 9.13 -9.63 16.03
N VAL A 185 9.29 -10.17 14.83
CA VAL A 185 8.30 -10.08 13.76
C VAL A 185 7.74 -11.47 13.52
N VAL A 186 6.43 -11.62 13.66
CA VAL A 186 5.74 -12.89 13.42
C VAL A 186 4.94 -12.78 12.12
N TYR A 187 5.15 -13.76 11.25
CA TYR A 187 4.42 -13.89 9.99
C TYR A 187 3.13 -14.68 10.24
N VAL A 188 2.00 -14.14 9.77
CA VAL A 188 0.71 -14.81 9.83
C VAL A 188 0.18 -14.99 8.42
N ASP A 189 0.12 -16.24 7.97
CA ASP A 189 -0.51 -16.59 6.70
C ASP A 189 -2.02 -16.34 6.80
N SER A 190 -2.60 -15.63 5.82
CA SER A 190 -4.04 -15.40 5.74
C SER A 190 -4.66 -15.99 4.47
N ASN A 191 -3.92 -16.85 3.76
CA ASN A 191 -4.45 -17.63 2.65
C ASN A 191 -5.46 -18.69 3.14
N THR A 192 -6.30 -19.17 2.21
CA THR A 192 -7.19 -20.33 2.42
C THR A 192 -6.37 -21.60 2.71
N GLU A 193 -6.89 -22.53 3.50
CA GLU A 193 -6.23 -23.78 3.89
C GLU A 193 -5.60 -24.53 2.69
N GLU A 194 -6.27 -24.58 1.55
CA GLU A 194 -5.78 -25.22 0.30
C GLU A 194 -4.49 -24.60 -0.28
N LYS A 195 -4.17 -23.36 0.10
CA LYS A 195 -3.02 -22.59 -0.41
C LYS A 195 -1.96 -22.34 0.65
N GLN A 196 -2.20 -22.77 1.88
CA GLN A 196 -1.22 -22.65 2.95
C GLN A 196 -0.10 -23.66 2.68
N ILE A 197 1.13 -23.20 2.83
CA ILE A 197 2.32 -24.04 2.67
C ILE A 197 2.72 -24.50 4.08
N GLY A 198 2.69 -25.81 4.31
CA GLY A 198 3.16 -26.40 5.56
C GLY A 198 4.66 -26.65 5.55
N ASP A 199 5.30 -26.42 6.69
CA ASP A 199 6.70 -26.79 6.88
C ASP A 199 6.81 -28.28 7.20
N LEU A 200 7.80 -28.96 6.62
CA LEU A 200 8.07 -30.36 6.95
C LEU A 200 8.63 -30.47 8.37
N LYS A 201 8.27 -31.57 9.05
CA LYS A 201 8.94 -31.99 10.29
C LYS A 201 10.43 -32.22 10.04
N ASP A 202 11.25 -32.09 11.09
CA ASP A 202 12.68 -32.28 10.94
C ASP A 202 13.01 -33.73 10.57
N ASN A 203 14.10 -33.91 9.81
CA ASN A 203 14.54 -35.19 9.25
C ASN A 203 14.49 -36.40 10.22
N PRO A 204 14.95 -36.31 11.49
CA PRO A 204 14.87 -37.46 12.40
C PRO A 204 13.44 -37.95 12.66
N PHE A 205 12.44 -37.06 12.67
CA PHE A 205 11.04 -37.46 12.84
C PHE A 205 10.49 -38.11 11.58
N LEU A 206 10.82 -37.57 10.39
CA LEU A 206 10.39 -38.14 9.12
C LEU A 206 10.91 -39.57 8.88
N VAL A 207 12.08 -39.91 9.42
CA VAL A 207 12.67 -41.27 9.33
C VAL A 207 11.94 -42.28 10.23
N ILE A 208 11.27 -41.81 11.28
CA ILE A 208 10.55 -42.67 12.25
C ILE A 208 9.10 -42.90 11.82
N LEU A 209 8.56 -42.06 10.93
CA LEU A 209 7.20 -42.20 10.40
C LEU A 209 7.07 -43.49 9.57
N ASP A 210 5.91 -44.16 9.70
CA ASP A 210 5.56 -45.29 8.83
C ASP A 210 5.39 -44.80 7.38
N GLU A 211 5.61 -45.69 6.39
CA GLU A 211 5.52 -45.35 4.96
C GLU A 211 4.13 -44.82 4.55
N ASN A 212 3.09 -45.07 5.35
CA ASN A 212 1.72 -44.60 5.13
C ASN A 212 1.31 -43.41 6.01
N ASP A 213 2.20 -42.88 6.85
CA ASP A 213 1.86 -41.76 7.74
C ASP A 213 1.83 -40.43 6.97
N THR A 214 0.72 -39.70 7.10
CA THR A 214 0.53 -38.38 6.47
C THR A 214 0.93 -37.21 7.37
N ASN A 215 1.37 -37.48 8.62
CA ASN A 215 1.78 -36.48 9.61
C ASN A 215 3.21 -35.97 9.39
N MET A 216 3.53 -35.59 8.15
CA MET A 216 4.86 -35.13 7.75
C MET A 216 5.07 -33.62 8.00
N LEU A 217 4.00 -32.87 8.31
CA LEU A 217 4.02 -31.42 8.46
C LEU A 217 4.04 -31.00 9.93
N LYS A 218 4.74 -29.91 10.22
CA LYS A 218 4.66 -29.20 11.52
C LYS A 218 3.31 -28.49 11.59
N LYS A 219 2.75 -28.35 12.81
CA LYS A 219 1.52 -27.58 13.01
C LYS A 219 1.79 -26.09 12.74
N SER A 220 1.02 -25.49 11.85
CA SER A 220 1.12 -24.06 11.58
C SER A 220 0.58 -23.24 12.75
N LEU A 221 0.93 -21.94 12.81
CA LEU A 221 0.32 -20.99 13.75
C LEU A 221 -1.22 -21.03 13.72
N ILE A 222 -1.80 -21.24 12.53
CA ILE A 222 -3.25 -21.29 12.34
C ILE A 222 -3.82 -22.58 12.92
N ASP A 223 -3.17 -23.72 12.70
CA ASP A 223 -3.58 -25.00 13.27
C ASP A 223 -3.56 -24.94 14.80
N ARG A 224 -2.52 -24.35 15.37
CA ARG A 224 -2.40 -24.12 16.82
C ARG A 224 -3.51 -23.21 17.34
N TYR A 225 -3.78 -22.10 16.64
CA TYR A 225 -4.86 -21.20 17.00
C TYR A 225 -6.22 -21.90 16.93
N GLN A 226 -6.49 -22.74 15.92
CA GLN A 226 -7.74 -23.51 15.82
C GLN A 226 -7.91 -24.50 16.98
N HIS A 227 -6.82 -25.16 17.40
CA HIS A 227 -6.82 -26.16 18.47
C HIS A 227 -6.57 -25.59 19.87
N ARG A 228 -6.56 -24.25 20.02
CA ARG A 228 -6.26 -23.60 21.30
C ARG A 228 -7.27 -24.00 22.40
N PRO A 229 -6.81 -24.07 23.68
CA PRO A 229 -7.67 -24.38 24.81
C PRO A 229 -8.89 -23.45 24.94
N HIS A 230 -9.97 -23.95 25.55
CA HIS A 230 -11.19 -23.17 25.77
C HIS A 230 -10.97 -21.86 26.52
N SER A 231 -9.98 -21.80 27.41
CA SER A 231 -9.58 -20.59 28.14
C SER A 231 -9.07 -19.47 27.24
N LEU A 232 -8.56 -19.79 26.04
CA LEU A 232 -8.03 -18.83 25.07
C LEU A 232 -9.01 -18.52 23.93
N ARG A 233 -10.27 -18.96 24.01
CA ARG A 233 -11.25 -18.74 22.93
C ARG A 233 -11.58 -17.28 22.66
N SER A 234 -11.50 -16.41 23.68
CA SER A 234 -11.74 -14.97 23.55
C SER A 234 -10.61 -14.22 22.84
N MET A 235 -9.43 -14.83 22.74
CA MET A 235 -8.25 -14.27 22.09
C MET A 235 -8.39 -14.34 20.57
N CYS A 236 -8.00 -13.26 19.88
CA CYS A 236 -7.95 -13.24 18.42
C CYS A 236 -6.63 -13.83 17.89
N LEU A 237 -6.58 -14.20 16.60
CA LEU A 237 -5.38 -14.81 15.98
C LEU A 237 -4.14 -13.93 16.13
N ALA A 238 -4.31 -12.61 15.99
CA ALA A 238 -3.22 -11.65 16.14
C ALA A 238 -2.65 -11.66 17.56
N GLU A 239 -3.51 -11.61 18.56
CA GLU A 239 -3.11 -11.65 19.97
C GLU A 239 -2.47 -12.99 20.35
N PHE A 240 -2.95 -14.09 19.77
CA PHE A 240 -2.34 -15.40 19.93
C PHE A 240 -0.93 -15.46 19.32
N ALA A 241 -0.78 -14.99 18.07
CA ALA A 241 0.50 -14.94 17.38
C ALA A 241 1.54 -14.06 18.07
N ALA A 242 1.10 -13.00 18.76
CA ALA A 242 2.02 -12.09 19.44
C ALA A 242 2.55 -12.65 20.77
N ASN A 243 1.77 -13.50 21.44
CA ASN A 243 2.00 -13.92 22.82
C ASN A 243 2.41 -15.39 22.99
N TYR A 244 2.24 -16.22 21.96
CA TYR A 244 2.52 -17.66 22.02
C TYR A 244 3.45 -18.09 20.89
N THR A 245 4.53 -18.77 21.25
CA THR A 245 5.48 -19.40 20.32
C THR A 245 5.56 -20.89 20.60
N THR A 246 5.94 -21.67 19.58
CA THR A 246 6.25 -23.09 19.75
C THR A 246 7.63 -23.23 20.39
N ASP A 247 7.73 -24.07 21.42
CA ASP A 247 9.01 -24.57 21.88
C ASP A 247 9.35 -25.85 21.08
N TYR A 248 10.43 -25.80 20.31
CA TYR A 248 10.94 -26.96 19.58
C TYR A 248 12.07 -27.60 20.38
N ASP A 249 11.85 -27.90 21.66
CA ASP A 249 12.79 -28.68 22.44
C ASP A 249 12.76 -30.14 21.94
N TYR A 250 13.96 -30.66 21.64
CA TYR A 250 14.23 -31.71 20.64
C TYR A 250 13.64 -33.12 20.85
N LEU A 251 12.65 -33.35 21.72
CA LEU A 251 12.29 -34.71 22.14
C LEU A 251 10.80 -35.04 22.34
N ASP A 252 9.85 -34.12 22.13
CA ASP A 252 8.41 -34.43 22.20
C ASP A 252 7.66 -34.03 20.92
N ASP A 253 6.80 -34.91 20.40
CA ASP A 253 5.93 -34.70 19.22
C ASP A 253 4.69 -33.84 19.56
N GLU A 254 4.63 -33.33 20.80
CA GLU A 254 3.63 -32.38 21.26
C GLU A 254 4.18 -30.96 21.17
N ASP A 255 4.00 -30.31 20.02
CA ASP A 255 4.21 -28.86 19.84
C ASP A 255 3.49 -28.09 20.97
N THR A 256 4.21 -27.77 22.05
CA THR A 256 3.63 -27.11 23.22
C THR A 256 3.85 -25.62 23.08
N ASP A 257 2.75 -24.87 23.15
CA ASP A 257 2.81 -23.43 23.07
C ASP A 257 3.29 -22.82 24.37
N ILE A 258 4.43 -22.14 24.29
CA ILE A 258 5.02 -21.41 25.41
C ILE A 258 4.79 -19.92 25.25
N VAL A 259 4.69 -19.23 26.38
CA VAL A 259 4.84 -17.78 26.41
C VAL A 259 6.34 -17.48 26.30
N PRO A 260 6.80 -16.64 25.36
CA PRO A 260 8.21 -16.29 25.23
C PRO A 260 8.79 -15.83 26.58
N SER A 261 9.98 -16.31 26.93
CA SER A 261 10.68 -15.87 28.13
C SER A 261 10.89 -14.35 28.12
N THR A 262 10.63 -13.68 29.23
CA THR A 262 10.99 -12.27 29.42
C THR A 262 12.50 -12.13 29.37
N ASP A 263 13.03 -11.25 28.53
CA ASP A 263 14.43 -10.85 28.57
C ASP A 263 14.78 -10.32 29.99
N ASP A 264 16.06 -10.43 30.38
CA ASP A 264 16.64 -10.11 31.70
C ASP A 264 16.32 -8.67 32.22
N ASP A 265 15.77 -7.81 31.36
CA ASP A 265 15.35 -6.43 31.65
C ASP A 265 13.85 -6.25 31.99
N GLY A 266 13.07 -7.34 32.08
CA GLY A 266 11.68 -7.28 32.57
C GLY A 266 10.66 -6.62 31.63
N LEU A 267 11.00 -6.41 30.35
CA LEU A 267 10.04 -6.04 29.32
C LEU A 267 9.42 -7.29 28.68
N GLN A 268 8.09 -7.37 28.63
CA GLN A 268 7.39 -8.36 27.81
C GLN A 268 7.82 -8.21 26.35
N ALA A 269 8.27 -9.31 25.74
CA ALA A 269 8.56 -9.39 24.31
C ALA A 269 7.28 -9.12 23.52
N SER A 270 7.06 -7.87 23.11
CA SER A 270 5.92 -7.51 22.28
C SER A 270 6.26 -7.79 20.83
N SER A 271 5.54 -8.71 20.17
CA SER A 271 5.76 -9.03 18.76
C SER A 271 5.01 -8.06 17.84
N GLU A 272 5.65 -7.64 16.74
CA GLU A 272 4.99 -6.93 15.65
C GLU A 272 4.43 -7.95 14.64
N ILE A 273 3.15 -7.80 14.29
CA ILE A 273 2.43 -8.77 13.45
C ILE A 273 2.40 -8.25 12.01
N ILE A 274 2.90 -9.06 11.08
CA ILE A 274 2.74 -8.80 9.65
C ILE A 274 1.75 -9.81 9.09
N LEU A 275 0.56 -9.32 8.71
CA LEU A 275 -0.43 -10.08 7.98
C LEU A 275 -0.08 -10.08 6.49
N THR A 276 -0.08 -11.25 5.84
CA THR A 276 -0.05 -11.29 4.37
C THR A 276 -1.09 -12.25 3.83
N GLY A 277 -1.78 -11.80 2.78
CA GLY A 277 -2.78 -12.54 2.01
C GLY A 277 -3.22 -11.68 0.84
N ARG A 278 -3.57 -12.32 -0.27
CA ARG A 278 -4.18 -11.67 -1.43
C ARG A 278 -5.70 -11.71 -1.34
#